data_AF-A0A7J8JMM3-F1
#
_entry.id   AF-A0A7J8JMM3-F1
#
_cell.length_a   1.000
_cell.length_b   1.000
_cell.length_c   1.000
_cell.angle_alpha   90.00
_cell.angle_beta   90.00
_cell.angle_gamma   90.00
#
_symmetry.space_group_name_H-M   'P 1'
#
loop_
_entity.id
_entity.type
_entity.pdbx_description
1 polymer ?
#
loop_
_entity_poly.entity_id
_entity_poly.type
_entity_poly.pdbx_seq_one_letter_code
_entity_poly.pdbx_strand_id
1 'polypeptide(L)'
;MSPEALLLQPGVTEIFERILFIWAIRHPASGYVQGINDLVTPFFVVFICEHIEEDDADAADVSRVPADALHSVEADTFWCVSRLLDGIQDNYTFAQPGIQMKVRMLEELVSRIDEHVHRHLERHEVRYLQFAFRWMNNLLTRELPLRCAVRLWDTYQAEPEGFSRFHLYVCAAFLLSWRKEILEEGDFQELLLFLQNLPTAHWGDGDVSLLLAEAYRLKFAFADAPSHYKK
;
A
#
# COMPACT_ATOMS: atom_id res chain seq x y z
N MET A 1 -13.89 4.40 -10.09
CA MET A 1 -13.26 5.59 -9.48
C MET A 1 -11.79 5.60 -9.82
N SER A 2 -11.39 6.45 -10.77
CA SER A 2 -9.99 6.82 -10.98
C SER A 2 -9.81 8.20 -10.36
N PRO A 3 -9.21 8.33 -9.17
CA PRO A 3 -9.14 9.59 -8.43
C PRO A 3 -8.25 10.65 -9.11
N GLU A 4 -7.68 10.36 -10.29
CA GLU A 4 -6.77 11.25 -11.01
C GLU A 4 -7.41 12.61 -11.31
N ALA A 5 -8.67 12.65 -11.72
CA ALA A 5 -9.38 13.91 -12.00
C ALA A 5 -9.50 14.80 -10.75
N LEU A 6 -9.76 14.19 -9.59
CA LEU A 6 -9.83 14.88 -8.31
C LEU A 6 -8.45 15.40 -7.87
N LEU A 7 -7.43 14.55 -7.95
CA LEU A 7 -6.08 14.86 -7.47
C LEU A 7 -5.35 15.90 -8.33
N LEU A 8 -5.72 16.01 -9.61
CA LEU A 8 -5.14 17.01 -10.53
C LEU A 8 -5.71 18.42 -10.35
N GLN A 9 -6.71 18.62 -9.49
CA GLN A 9 -7.24 19.95 -9.22
C GLN A 9 -6.17 20.80 -8.48
N PRO A 10 -5.94 22.06 -8.90
CA PRO A 10 -4.91 22.91 -8.29
C PRO A 10 -5.05 23.05 -6.78
N GLY A 11 -6.28 23.24 -6.28
CA GLY A 11 -6.54 23.34 -4.84
C GLY A 11 -6.18 22.07 -4.07
N VAL A 12 -6.35 20.89 -4.67
CA VAL A 12 -5.96 19.61 -4.06
C VAL A 12 -4.44 19.45 -4.06
N THR A 13 -3.78 19.83 -5.16
CA THR A 13 -2.31 19.82 -5.25
C THR A 13 -1.69 20.69 -4.14
N GLU A 14 -2.18 21.91 -3.95
CA GLU A 14 -1.69 22.82 -2.90
C GLU A 14 -1.89 22.26 -1.48
N ILE A 15 -3.03 21.59 -1.23
CA ILE A 15 -3.29 20.92 0.06
C ILE A 15 -2.28 19.79 0.27
N PHE A 16 -2.05 18.93 -0.72
CA PHE A 16 -1.11 17.81 -0.60
C PHE A 16 0.32 18.30 -0.38
N GLU A 17 0.75 19.32 -1.11
CA GLU A 17 2.06 19.95 -0.92
C GLU A 17 2.21 20.47 0.51
N ARG A 18 1.19 21.15 1.05
CA ARG A 18 1.23 21.69 2.42
C ARG A 18 1.25 20.60 3.48
N ILE A 19 0.42 19.56 3.36
CA ILE A 19 0.43 18.39 4.25
C ILE A 19 1.82 17.74 4.26
N LEU A 20 2.37 17.43 3.08
CA LEU A 20 3.65 16.74 2.95
C LEU A 20 4.82 17.61 3.41
N PHE A 21 4.79 18.91 3.11
CA PHE A 21 5.81 19.85 3.56
C PHE A 21 5.82 19.96 5.08
N ILE A 22 4.65 20.17 5.71
CA ILE A 22 4.53 20.24 7.18
C ILE A 22 4.94 18.92 7.83
N TRP A 23 4.57 17.78 7.25
CA TRP A 23 4.99 16.48 7.77
C TRP A 23 6.51 16.32 7.70
N ALA A 24 7.13 16.64 6.55
CA ALA A 24 8.57 16.50 6.35
C ALA A 24 9.40 17.37 7.31
N ILE A 25 9.02 18.63 7.54
CA ILE A 25 9.74 19.50 8.49
C ILE A 25 9.61 19.02 9.94
N ARG A 26 8.50 18.35 10.29
CA ARG A 26 8.27 17.81 11.63
C ARG A 26 9.00 16.47 11.87
N HIS A 27 9.46 15.81 10.81
CA HIS A 27 10.13 14.51 10.87
C HIS A 27 11.51 14.57 10.20
N PRO A 28 12.49 15.30 10.77
CA PRO A 28 13.79 15.58 10.14
C PRO A 28 14.66 14.33 9.90
N ALA A 29 14.39 13.22 10.59
CA ALA A 29 15.07 11.94 10.35
C ALA A 29 14.66 11.28 9.01
N SER A 30 13.50 11.67 8.47
CA SER A 30 12.95 11.17 7.20
C SER A 30 12.98 12.25 6.12
N GLY A 31 12.52 13.47 6.44
CA GLY A 31 12.22 14.49 5.43
C GLY A 31 11.09 14.04 4.51
N TYR A 32 11.04 14.54 3.27
CA TYR A 32 10.14 14.00 2.25
C TYR A 32 10.77 12.81 1.54
N VAL A 33 10.03 11.71 1.44
CA VAL A 33 10.40 10.52 0.67
C VAL A 33 9.28 10.21 -0.33
N GLN A 34 9.66 9.99 -1.58
CA GLN A 34 8.71 9.65 -2.63
C GLN A 34 7.92 8.38 -2.24
N GLY A 35 6.60 8.46 -2.36
CA GLY A 35 5.66 7.43 -1.96
C GLY A 35 4.81 7.79 -0.74
N ILE A 36 5.30 8.67 0.14
CA ILE A 36 4.47 9.25 1.22
C ILE A 36 3.29 10.04 0.63
N ASN A 37 3.50 10.70 -0.52
CA ASN A 37 2.45 11.41 -1.24
C ASN A 37 1.26 10.50 -1.59
N ASP A 38 1.50 9.22 -1.88
CA ASP A 38 0.44 8.27 -2.21
C ASP A 38 -0.34 7.82 -0.97
N LEU A 39 0.24 7.98 0.22
CA LEU A 39 -0.41 7.65 1.49
C LEU A 39 -1.38 8.73 1.98
N VAL A 40 -1.27 9.94 1.42
CA VAL A 40 -2.20 11.05 1.68
C VAL A 40 -3.54 10.80 1.00
N THR A 41 -3.51 10.21 -0.21
CA THR A 41 -4.68 10.05 -1.07
C THR A 41 -5.86 9.33 -0.41
N PRO A 42 -5.72 8.15 0.23
CA PRO A 42 -6.87 7.45 0.78
C PRO A 42 -7.59 8.24 1.87
N PHE A 43 -6.84 8.90 2.76
CA PHE A 43 -7.43 9.72 3.82
C PHE A 43 -8.12 10.97 3.25
N PHE A 44 -7.45 11.68 2.34
CA PHE A 44 -8.05 12.86 1.73
C PHE A 44 -9.35 12.54 1.01
N VAL A 45 -9.36 11.47 0.21
CA VAL A 45 -10.56 11.05 -0.53
C VAL A 45 -11.69 10.64 0.41
N VAL A 46 -11.39 9.88 1.47
CA VAL A 46 -12.42 9.50 2.46
C VAL A 46 -13.04 10.73 3.12
N PHE A 47 -12.24 11.71 3.56
CA PHE A 47 -12.76 12.89 4.24
C PHE A 47 -13.44 13.89 3.31
N ILE A 48 -12.93 14.10 2.10
CA ILE A 48 -13.58 15.03 1.16
C ILE A 48 -14.92 14.50 0.66
N CYS A 49 -15.08 13.18 0.57
CA CYS A 49 -16.34 12.52 0.21
C CYS A 49 -17.52 12.89 1.13
N GLU A 50 -17.27 13.24 2.40
CA GLU A 50 -18.32 13.72 3.32
C GLU A 50 -18.90 15.09 2.92
N HIS A 51 -18.23 15.80 2.01
CA HIS A 51 -18.55 17.17 1.61
C HIS A 51 -18.92 17.33 0.13
N ILE A 52 -18.89 16.25 -0.66
CA ILE A 52 -19.26 16.23 -2.07
C ILE A 52 -20.49 15.32 -2.28
N GLU A 53 -21.40 15.71 -3.18
CA GLU A 53 -22.60 14.90 -3.47
C GLU A 53 -22.21 13.58 -4.17
N GLU A 54 -22.77 12.48 -3.67
CA GLU A 54 -22.18 11.12 -3.69
C GLU A 54 -22.08 10.40 -5.06
N ASP A 55 -22.57 10.95 -6.17
CA ASP A 55 -22.78 10.13 -7.36
C ASP A 55 -21.63 10.14 -8.39
N ASP A 56 -20.67 11.08 -8.33
CA ASP A 56 -19.53 11.06 -9.26
C ASP A 56 -18.30 11.83 -8.75
N ALA A 57 -17.31 11.09 -8.23
CA ALA A 57 -16.00 11.64 -7.85
C ALA A 57 -15.20 12.20 -9.04
N ASP A 58 -15.46 11.73 -10.27
CA ASP A 58 -14.81 12.26 -11.47
C ASP A 58 -15.43 13.63 -11.87
N ALA A 59 -16.65 13.93 -11.38
CA ALA A 59 -17.30 15.23 -11.47
C ALA A 59 -17.17 16.08 -10.20
N ALA A 60 -16.53 15.57 -9.14
CA ALA A 60 -16.36 16.28 -7.89
C ALA A 60 -15.48 17.51 -8.09
N ASP A 61 -16.00 18.68 -7.73
CA ASP A 61 -15.30 19.95 -7.81
C ASP A 61 -15.00 20.44 -6.40
N VAL A 62 -13.74 20.28 -5.96
CA VAL A 62 -13.28 20.66 -4.61
C VAL A 62 -13.41 22.16 -4.40
N SER A 63 -13.42 22.97 -5.45
CA SER A 63 -13.60 24.43 -5.35
C SER A 63 -14.99 24.84 -4.83
N ARG A 64 -15.97 23.93 -4.89
CA ARG A 64 -17.33 24.16 -4.37
C ARG A 64 -17.45 23.87 -2.87
N VAL A 65 -16.46 23.22 -2.28
CA VAL A 65 -16.45 22.89 -0.84
C VAL A 65 -16.08 24.15 -0.05
N PRO A 66 -16.82 24.49 1.03
CA PRO A 66 -16.49 25.65 1.86
C PRO A 66 -15.06 25.60 2.40
N ALA A 67 -14.37 26.75 2.44
CA ALA A 67 -12.97 26.81 2.87
C ALA A 67 -12.73 26.23 4.28
N ASP A 68 -13.64 26.47 5.23
CA ASP A 68 -13.53 25.91 6.59
C ASP A 68 -13.63 24.37 6.61
N ALA A 69 -14.45 23.79 5.72
CA ALA A 69 -14.52 22.34 5.55
C ALA A 69 -13.23 21.81 4.92
N LEU A 70 -12.69 22.48 3.90
CA LEU A 70 -11.39 22.10 3.30
C LEU A 70 -10.23 22.15 4.30
N HIS A 71 -10.18 23.17 5.15
CA HIS A 71 -9.19 23.24 6.23
C HIS A 71 -9.33 22.09 7.22
N SER A 72 -10.57 21.67 7.52
CA SER A 72 -10.83 20.52 8.41
C SER A 72 -10.37 19.21 7.75
N VAL A 73 -10.74 18.99 6.49
CA VAL A 73 -10.28 17.83 5.69
C VAL A 73 -8.77 17.76 5.62
N GLU A 74 -8.09 18.88 5.36
CA GLU A 74 -6.62 18.94 5.33
C GLU A 74 -6.01 18.57 6.69
N ALA A 75 -6.53 19.14 7.78
CA ALA A 75 -6.03 18.89 9.13
C ALA A 75 -6.22 17.42 9.53
N ASP A 76 -7.40 16.85 9.28
CA ASP A 76 -7.69 15.45 9.58
C ASP A 76 -6.83 14.50 8.74
N THR A 77 -6.66 14.82 7.45
CA THR A 77 -5.74 14.09 6.58
C THR A 77 -4.32 14.12 7.13
N PHE A 78 -3.82 15.29 7.52
CA PHE A 78 -2.47 15.43 8.10
C PHE A 78 -2.30 14.58 9.37
N TRP A 79 -3.26 14.62 10.29
CA TRP A 79 -3.17 13.89 11.55
C TRP A 79 -3.28 12.38 11.35
N CYS A 80 -4.19 11.92 10.49
CA CYS A 80 -4.35 10.50 10.18
C CYS A 80 -3.13 9.92 9.45
N VAL A 81 -2.59 10.64 8.45
CA VAL A 81 -1.33 10.26 7.78
C VAL A 81 -0.17 10.22 8.77
N SER A 82 -0.07 11.21 9.65
CA SER A 82 0.98 11.23 10.69
C SER A 82 0.88 10.01 11.61
N ARG A 83 -0.34 9.65 12.03
CA ARG A 83 -0.57 8.47 12.88
C ARG A 83 -0.27 7.15 12.18
N LEU A 84 -0.57 7.03 10.90
CA LEU A 84 -0.16 5.88 10.10
C LEU A 84 1.37 5.78 10.06
N LEU A 85 2.04 6.88 9.73
CA LEU A 85 3.49 6.93 9.55
C LEU A 85 4.26 6.68 10.85
N ASP A 86 3.70 7.02 12.01
CA ASP A 86 4.25 6.66 13.33
C ASP A 86 4.47 5.15 13.50
N GLY A 87 3.62 4.32 12.88
CA GLY A 87 3.74 2.86 12.94
C GLY A 87 4.79 2.27 12.00
N ILE A 88 5.34 3.06 11.08
CA ILE A 88 6.26 2.61 10.02
C ILE A 88 7.38 3.62 9.74
N GLN A 89 7.84 4.36 10.75
CA GLN A 89 8.82 5.46 10.58
C GLN A 89 10.12 5.00 9.89
N ASP A 90 10.59 3.80 10.21
CA ASP A 90 11.80 3.18 9.67
C ASP A 90 11.72 2.89 8.15
N ASN A 91 10.52 2.88 7.57
CA ASN A 91 10.33 2.80 6.13
C ASN A 91 10.85 4.04 5.40
N TYR A 92 10.94 5.20 6.07
CA TYR A 92 11.19 6.50 5.43
C TYR A 92 12.42 7.23 5.98
N THR A 93 13.12 6.67 6.96
CA THR A 93 14.43 7.21 7.40
C THR A 93 15.52 6.96 6.36
N PHE A 94 16.71 7.56 6.53
CA PHE A 94 17.85 7.40 5.62
C PHE A 94 18.10 5.94 5.22
N ALA A 95 18.23 5.69 3.91
CA ALA A 95 18.37 4.38 3.27
C ALA A 95 17.20 3.39 3.45
N GLN A 96 16.08 3.82 4.05
CA GLN A 96 14.82 3.07 4.17
C GLN A 96 14.99 1.63 4.70
N PRO A 97 15.66 1.44 5.86
CA PRO A 97 15.95 0.11 6.40
C PRO A 97 14.69 -0.72 6.67
N GLY A 98 13.57 -0.10 7.05
CA GLY A 98 12.30 -0.79 7.27
C GLY A 98 11.76 -1.45 6.00
N ILE A 99 11.89 -0.78 4.85
CA ILE A 99 11.49 -1.35 3.55
C ILE A 99 12.37 -2.54 3.20
N GLN A 100 13.69 -2.40 3.31
CA GLN A 100 14.62 -3.49 3.01
C GLN A 100 14.36 -4.72 3.89
N MET A 101 14.08 -4.50 5.18
CA MET A 101 13.72 -5.57 6.10
C MET A 101 12.41 -6.24 5.70
N LYS A 102 11.35 -5.46 5.43
CA LYS A 102 10.04 -6.01 5.04
C LYS A 102 10.09 -6.80 3.73
N VAL A 103 10.87 -6.35 2.74
CA VAL A 103 11.08 -7.10 1.49
C VAL A 103 11.79 -8.44 1.75
N ARG A 104 12.82 -8.46 2.61
CA ARG A 104 13.48 -9.71 3.00
C ARG A 104 12.54 -10.64 3.75
N MET A 105 11.74 -10.11 4.68
CA MET A 105 10.74 -10.90 5.39
C MET A 105 9.69 -11.48 4.44
N LEU A 106 9.33 -10.76 3.37
CA LEU A 106 8.40 -11.25 2.35
C LEU A 106 9.02 -12.42 1.59
N GLU A 107 10.28 -12.28 1.16
CA GLU A 107 11.04 -13.35 0.49
C GLU A 107 11.13 -14.61 1.37
N GLU A 108 11.52 -14.45 2.63
CA GLU A 108 11.57 -15.55 3.60
C GLU A 108 10.20 -16.21 3.81
N LEU A 109 9.14 -15.41 3.92
CA LEU A 109 7.78 -15.90 4.12
C LEU A 109 7.30 -16.69 2.88
N VAL A 110 7.46 -16.14 1.67
CA VAL A 110 7.04 -16.80 0.42
C VAL A 110 7.84 -18.07 0.19
N SER A 111 9.15 -18.09 0.46
CA SER A 111 9.98 -19.33 0.35
C SER A 111 9.47 -20.48 1.22
N ARG A 112 8.79 -20.17 2.34
CA ARG A 112 8.21 -21.15 3.26
C ARG A 112 6.78 -21.55 2.89
N ILE A 113 5.98 -20.62 2.35
CA ILE A 113 4.58 -20.88 1.97
C ILE A 113 4.51 -21.59 0.62
N ASP A 114 5.24 -21.08 -0.37
CA ASP A 114 5.22 -21.57 -1.74
C ASP A 114 6.63 -21.53 -2.35
N GLU A 115 7.36 -22.61 -2.08
CA GLU A 115 8.70 -22.78 -2.60
C GLU A 115 8.75 -22.80 -4.15
N HIS A 116 7.66 -23.20 -4.82
CA HIS A 116 7.61 -23.21 -6.28
C HIS A 116 7.66 -21.80 -6.84
N VAL A 117 6.84 -20.89 -6.31
CA VAL A 117 6.87 -19.46 -6.70
C VAL A 117 8.23 -18.84 -6.38
N HIS A 118 8.75 -19.07 -5.17
CA HIS A 118 10.05 -18.53 -4.77
C HIS A 118 11.18 -18.99 -5.71
N ARG A 119 11.33 -20.30 -5.95
CA ARG A 119 12.35 -20.83 -6.86
C ARG A 119 12.13 -20.39 -8.31
N HIS A 120 10.89 -20.17 -8.73
CA HIS A 120 10.60 -19.68 -10.08
C HIS A 120 11.12 -18.26 -10.28
N LEU A 121 10.89 -17.37 -9.31
CA LEU A 121 11.45 -16.01 -9.32
C LEU A 121 12.99 -16.05 -9.34
N GLU A 122 13.62 -16.89 -8.51
CA GLU A 122 15.09 -17.04 -8.50
C GLU A 122 15.63 -17.54 -9.85
N ARG A 123 14.99 -18.56 -10.44
CA ARG A 123 15.42 -19.14 -11.74
C ARG A 123 15.38 -18.14 -12.88
N HIS A 124 14.43 -17.22 -12.84
CA HIS A 124 14.29 -16.16 -13.83
C HIS A 124 14.96 -14.85 -13.39
N GLU A 125 15.80 -14.89 -12.35
CA GLU A 125 16.59 -13.75 -11.86
C GLU A 125 15.76 -12.54 -11.40
N VAL A 126 14.48 -12.75 -11.04
CA VAL A 126 13.60 -11.72 -10.48
C VAL A 126 13.80 -11.65 -8.96
N ARG A 127 14.40 -10.54 -8.50
CA ARG A 127 14.59 -10.27 -7.07
C ARG A 127 13.36 -9.58 -6.49
N TYR A 128 12.97 -9.95 -5.27
CA TYR A 128 11.84 -9.35 -4.55
C TYR A 128 11.91 -7.82 -4.49
N LEU A 129 13.10 -7.25 -4.30
CA LEU A 129 13.29 -5.80 -4.25
C LEU A 129 12.82 -5.07 -5.52
N GLN A 130 12.83 -5.72 -6.70
CA GLN A 130 12.47 -5.10 -7.97
C GLN A 130 10.97 -4.80 -8.10
N PHE A 131 10.10 -5.49 -7.35
CA PHE A 131 8.66 -5.26 -7.35
C PHE A 131 8.13 -4.89 -5.96
N ALA A 132 8.55 -5.61 -4.91
CA ALA A 132 8.02 -5.46 -3.57
C ALA A 132 8.49 -4.20 -2.84
N PHE A 133 9.55 -3.52 -3.31
CA PHE A 133 9.92 -2.21 -2.77
C PHE A 133 8.74 -1.24 -2.84
N ARG A 134 8.09 -1.14 -4.01
CA ARG A 134 6.94 -0.27 -4.22
C ARG A 134 5.73 -0.72 -3.38
N TRP A 135 5.51 -2.02 -3.28
CA TRP A 135 4.44 -2.58 -2.46
C TRP A 135 4.54 -2.14 -1.00
N MET A 136 5.75 -2.22 -0.42
CA MET A 136 6.01 -1.83 0.96
C MET A 136 6.05 -0.31 1.16
N ASN A 137 6.61 0.43 0.20
CA ASN A 137 6.79 1.88 0.28
C ASN A 137 5.45 2.63 0.15
N ASN A 138 4.53 2.07 -0.64
CA ASN A 138 3.23 2.66 -0.96
C ASN A 138 2.04 1.88 -0.37
N LEU A 139 2.28 0.85 0.45
CA LEU A 139 1.22 0.03 1.06
C LEU A 139 0.22 -0.52 0.04
N LEU A 140 0.73 -1.01 -1.09
CA LEU A 140 -0.02 -1.50 -2.27
C LEU A 140 -0.96 -0.49 -2.96
N THR A 141 -0.96 0.81 -2.60
CA THR A 141 -1.85 1.80 -3.25
C THR A 141 -1.56 2.00 -4.73
N ARG A 142 -0.35 1.64 -5.20
CA ARG A 142 0.04 1.64 -6.62
C ARG A 142 -0.39 0.38 -7.38
N GLU A 143 -0.75 -0.68 -6.67
CA GLU A 143 -1.10 -1.99 -7.25
C GLU A 143 -2.61 -2.25 -7.22
N LEU A 144 -3.38 -1.39 -6.56
CA LEU A 144 -4.81 -1.55 -6.35
C LEU A 144 -5.56 -0.28 -6.76
N PRO A 145 -6.78 -0.40 -7.32
CA PRO A 145 -7.66 0.75 -7.46
C PRO A 145 -7.88 1.43 -6.09
N LEU A 146 -8.02 2.76 -6.06
CA LEU A 146 -8.15 3.49 -4.79
C LEU A 146 -9.27 2.96 -3.89
N ARG A 147 -10.44 2.62 -4.45
CA ARG A 147 -11.54 1.98 -3.70
C ARG A 147 -11.12 0.72 -2.95
N CYS A 148 -10.26 -0.09 -3.57
CA CYS A 148 -9.73 -1.32 -2.96
C CYS A 148 -8.70 -0.98 -1.88
N ALA A 149 -7.86 0.04 -2.10
CA ALA A 149 -6.92 0.52 -1.10
C ALA A 149 -7.62 1.06 0.15
N VAL A 150 -8.68 1.87 -0.02
CA VAL A 150 -9.53 2.35 1.09
C VAL A 150 -10.12 1.15 1.85
N ARG A 151 -10.77 0.22 1.13
CA ARG A 151 -11.34 -0.99 1.75
C ARG A 151 -10.29 -1.85 2.47
N LEU A 152 -9.08 -1.94 1.95
CA LEU A 152 -7.95 -2.63 2.59
C LEU A 152 -7.54 -1.93 3.89
N TRP A 153 -7.51 -0.59 3.87
CA TRP A 153 -7.09 0.23 5.01
C TRP A 153 -8.09 0.24 6.15
N ASP A 154 -9.37 -0.05 5.89
CA ASP A 154 -10.35 -0.34 6.96
C ASP A 154 -9.83 -1.44 7.89
N THR A 155 -9.33 -2.53 7.29
CA THR A 155 -8.81 -3.67 8.04
C THR A 155 -7.43 -3.37 8.64
N TYR A 156 -6.57 -2.58 7.98
CA TYR A 156 -5.30 -2.16 8.59
C TYR A 156 -5.48 -1.28 9.83
N GLN A 157 -6.52 -0.45 9.88
CA GLN A 157 -6.82 0.35 11.06
C GLN A 157 -7.46 -0.48 12.18
N ALA A 158 -8.23 -1.53 11.84
CA ALA A 158 -8.85 -2.43 12.81
C ALA A 158 -7.87 -3.48 13.38
N GLU A 159 -6.86 -3.88 12.61
CA GLU A 159 -5.87 -4.88 13.03
C GLU A 159 -4.73 -4.25 13.84
N PRO A 160 -4.35 -4.84 15.00
CA PRO A 160 -3.13 -4.47 15.69
C PRO A 160 -1.92 -4.60 14.76
N GLU A 161 -1.13 -3.53 14.65
CA GLU A 161 0.04 -3.47 13.75
C GLU A 161 -0.34 -3.74 12.28
N GLY A 162 -1.52 -3.29 11.84
CA GLY A 162 -2.05 -3.54 10.51
C GLY A 162 -1.11 -3.08 9.39
N PHE A 163 -0.69 -1.81 9.42
CA PHE A 163 0.19 -1.21 8.41
C PHE A 163 1.65 -1.72 8.47
N SER A 164 2.12 -2.18 9.63
CA SER A 164 3.52 -2.58 9.82
C SER A 164 3.73 -4.08 9.62
N ARG A 165 3.00 -4.91 10.37
CA ARG A 165 3.16 -6.36 10.43
C ARG A 165 2.15 -7.11 9.58
N PHE A 166 0.86 -6.74 9.64
CA PHE A 166 -0.16 -7.46 8.87
C PHE A 166 0.01 -7.27 7.36
N HIS A 167 0.45 -6.08 6.94
CA HIS A 167 0.77 -5.75 5.55
C HIS A 167 1.69 -6.79 4.88
N LEU A 168 2.66 -7.35 5.61
CA LEU A 168 3.55 -8.40 5.10
C LEU A 168 2.78 -9.62 4.59
N TYR A 169 1.77 -10.08 5.35
CA TYR A 169 0.95 -11.22 4.99
C TYR A 169 -0.01 -10.89 3.85
N VAL A 170 -0.48 -9.64 3.76
CA VAL A 170 -1.25 -9.17 2.61
C VAL A 170 -0.39 -9.20 1.34
N CYS A 171 0.84 -8.72 1.37
CA CYS A 171 1.76 -8.80 0.23
C CYS A 171 2.04 -10.25 -0.21
N ALA A 172 2.18 -11.19 0.75
CA ALA A 172 2.35 -12.60 0.45
C ALA A 172 1.08 -13.21 -0.20
N ALA A 173 -0.10 -12.98 0.38
CA ALA A 173 -1.37 -13.43 -0.18
C ALA A 173 -1.63 -12.81 -1.57
N PHE A 174 -1.25 -11.55 -1.76
CA PHE A 174 -1.39 -10.83 -3.01
C PHE A 174 -0.52 -11.45 -4.11
N LEU A 175 0.75 -11.73 -3.82
CA LEU A 175 1.64 -12.44 -4.76
C LEU A 175 1.08 -13.83 -5.13
N LEU A 176 0.60 -14.59 -4.15
CA LEU A 176 0.11 -15.96 -4.35
C LEU A 176 -1.25 -16.03 -5.04
N SER A 177 -2.01 -14.93 -5.06
CA SER A 177 -3.25 -14.82 -5.84
C SER A 177 -2.98 -14.94 -7.35
N TRP A 178 -1.75 -14.64 -7.78
CA TRP A 178 -1.28 -14.71 -9.17
C TRP A 178 -0.31 -15.87 -9.41
N ARG A 179 -0.32 -16.86 -8.51
CA ARG A 179 0.60 -18.00 -8.54
C ARG A 179 0.65 -18.67 -9.91
N LYS A 180 -0.52 -18.86 -10.54
CA LYS A 180 -0.63 -19.60 -11.81
C LYS A 180 0.11 -18.84 -12.91
N GLU A 181 -0.21 -17.56 -13.08
CA GLU A 181 0.35 -16.66 -14.07
C GLU A 181 1.86 -16.50 -13.87
N ILE A 182 2.30 -16.34 -12.62
CA ILE A 182 3.72 -16.24 -12.27
C ILE A 182 4.49 -17.47 -12.74
N LEU A 183 3.95 -18.68 -12.51
CA LEU A 183 4.62 -19.94 -12.87
C LEU A 183 4.56 -20.26 -14.37
N GLU A 184 3.61 -19.67 -15.09
CA GLU A 184 3.47 -19.82 -16.55
C GLU A 184 4.41 -18.88 -17.32
N GLU A 185 4.79 -17.74 -16.74
CA GLU A 185 5.70 -16.78 -17.37
C GLU A 185 7.17 -17.18 -17.18
N GLY A 186 7.87 -17.41 -18.30
CA GLY A 186 9.25 -17.88 -18.33
C GLY A 186 10.27 -16.83 -18.82
N ASP A 187 9.82 -15.65 -19.24
CA ASP A 187 10.68 -14.54 -19.59
C ASP A 187 10.87 -13.59 -18.39
N PHE A 188 12.11 -13.18 -18.12
CA PHE A 188 12.44 -12.28 -17.01
C PHE A 188 11.73 -10.92 -17.12
N GLN A 189 11.72 -10.32 -18.31
CA GLN A 189 11.19 -8.98 -18.51
C GLN A 189 9.67 -8.98 -18.38
N GLU A 190 8.99 -9.95 -18.99
CA GLU A 190 7.54 -10.09 -18.89
C GLU A 190 7.09 -10.46 -17.47
N LEU A 191 7.82 -11.34 -16.78
CA LEU A 191 7.53 -11.68 -15.38
C LEU A 191 7.66 -10.47 -14.45
N LEU A 192 8.73 -9.69 -14.59
CA LEU A 192 8.92 -8.48 -13.80
C LEU A 192 7.86 -7.42 -14.12
N LEU A 193 7.53 -7.23 -15.41
CA LEU A 193 6.49 -6.30 -15.83
C LEU A 193 5.12 -6.71 -15.27
N PHE A 194 4.81 -8.01 -15.28
CA PHE A 194 3.59 -8.57 -14.69
C PHE A 194 3.51 -8.29 -13.18
N LEU A 195 4.57 -8.57 -12.42
CA LEU A 195 4.62 -8.31 -10.97
C LEU A 195 4.51 -6.81 -10.62
N GLN A 196 4.92 -5.93 -11.54
CA GLN A 196 4.79 -4.48 -11.40
C GLN A 196 3.46 -3.93 -11.95
N ASN A 197 2.62 -4.76 -12.59
CA ASN A 197 1.36 -4.34 -13.20
C ASN A 197 0.29 -5.45 -13.08
N LEU A 198 0.14 -5.99 -11.87
CA LEU A 198 -0.84 -7.04 -11.61
C LEU A 198 -2.26 -6.57 -11.99
N PRO A 199 -3.08 -7.39 -12.68
CA PRO A 199 -4.30 -6.91 -13.32
C PRO A 199 -5.46 -6.77 -12.33
N THR A 200 -5.37 -5.77 -11.44
CA THR A 200 -6.34 -5.50 -10.37
C THR A 200 -7.37 -4.42 -10.70
N ALA A 201 -7.33 -3.84 -11.90
CA ALA A 201 -8.19 -2.72 -12.28
C ALA A 201 -9.70 -2.98 -12.07
N HIS A 202 -10.11 -4.25 -12.25
CA HIS A 202 -11.48 -4.73 -12.10
C HIS A 202 -11.84 -5.14 -10.67
N TRP A 203 -10.87 -5.17 -9.74
CA TRP A 203 -11.12 -5.62 -8.37
C TRP A 203 -12.11 -4.71 -7.63
N GLY A 204 -12.85 -5.31 -6.70
CA GLY A 204 -13.72 -4.62 -5.76
C GLY A 204 -13.64 -5.21 -4.36
N ASP A 205 -14.63 -4.91 -3.53
CA ASP A 205 -14.65 -5.28 -2.11
C ASP A 205 -14.61 -6.80 -1.89
N GLY A 206 -15.18 -7.58 -2.81
CA GLY A 206 -15.15 -9.04 -2.78
C GLY A 206 -13.71 -9.58 -2.89
N ASP A 207 -12.94 -9.08 -3.85
CA ASP A 207 -11.54 -9.47 -4.07
C ASP A 207 -10.67 -9.07 -2.87
N VAL A 208 -10.86 -7.85 -2.36
CA VAL A 208 -10.14 -7.38 -1.16
C VAL A 208 -10.49 -8.23 0.07
N SER A 209 -11.75 -8.64 0.22
CA SER A 209 -12.16 -9.50 1.33
C SER A 209 -11.55 -10.89 1.26
N LEU A 210 -11.45 -11.48 0.05
CA LEU A 210 -10.76 -12.75 -0.16
C LEU A 210 -9.25 -12.63 0.12
N LEU A 211 -8.62 -11.56 -0.38
CA LEU A 211 -7.21 -11.27 -0.11
C LEU A 211 -6.92 -11.17 1.39
N LEU A 212 -7.76 -10.41 2.12
CA LEU A 212 -7.63 -10.22 3.56
C LEU A 212 -7.84 -11.53 4.33
N ALA A 213 -8.81 -12.35 3.93
CA ALA A 213 -9.05 -13.66 4.55
C ALA A 213 -7.83 -14.58 4.39
N GLU A 214 -7.23 -14.61 3.20
CA GLU A 214 -6.02 -15.41 2.96
C GLU A 214 -4.82 -14.85 3.72
N ALA A 215 -4.64 -13.53 3.76
CA ALA A 215 -3.60 -12.88 4.56
C ALA A 215 -3.74 -13.22 6.06
N TYR A 216 -4.97 -13.24 6.58
CA TYR A 216 -5.24 -13.65 7.96
C TYR A 216 -4.89 -15.11 8.18
N ARG A 217 -5.26 -16.01 7.26
CA ARG A 217 -4.87 -17.43 7.31
C ARG A 217 -3.35 -17.61 7.35
N LEU A 218 -2.61 -16.87 6.53
CA LEU A 218 -1.15 -16.87 6.52
C LEU A 218 -0.56 -16.32 7.83
N LYS A 219 -1.13 -15.24 8.37
CA LYS A 219 -0.74 -14.69 9.67
C LYS A 219 -0.81 -15.77 10.75
N PHE A 220 -1.93 -16.47 10.89
CA PHE A 220 -2.05 -17.54 11.90
C PHE A 220 -1.12 -18.73 11.65
N ALA A 221 -0.96 -19.15 10.39
CA ALA A 221 -0.11 -20.29 10.07
C ALA A 221 1.39 -20.03 10.33
N PHE A 222 1.85 -18.77 10.22
CA PHE A 222 3.29 -18.43 10.23
C PHE A 222 3.71 -17.44 11.31
N ALA A 223 2.80 -16.75 12.00
CA ALA A 223 3.13 -15.94 13.17
C ALA A 223 3.40 -16.79 14.42
N ASP A 224 2.70 -17.92 14.55
CA ASP A 224 2.82 -18.86 15.69
C ASP A 224 3.66 -20.10 15.37
N ALA A 225 4.21 -20.20 14.16
CA ALA A 225 5.14 -21.27 13.82
C ALA A 225 6.44 -21.06 14.62
N PRO A 226 6.76 -21.92 15.60
CA PRO A 226 8.01 -21.81 16.34
C PRO A 226 9.14 -21.81 15.33
N SER A 227 10.19 -21.02 15.58
CA SER A 227 11.45 -21.12 14.86
C SER A 227 11.92 -22.57 14.94
N HIS A 228 11.58 -23.40 13.95
CA HIS A 228 12.16 -24.71 13.80
C HIS A 228 13.59 -24.45 13.34
N TYR A 229 14.47 -24.39 14.34
CA TYR A 229 15.92 -24.34 14.27
C TYR A 229 16.43 -25.03 13.01
N LYS A 230 16.90 -24.25 12.04
CA LYS A 230 17.94 -24.74 11.14
C LYS A 230 19.27 -24.57 11.89
N LYS A 231 19.71 -25.68 12.50
CA LYS A 231 21.11 -25.91 12.83
C LYS A 231 21.91 -26.05 11.54
#